data_AF-A0A378F5Y0-F1
#
_entry.id   AF-A0A378F5Y0-F1
#
_cell.length_a   1.000
_cell.length_b   1.000
_cell.length_c   1.000
_cell.angle_alpha   90.00
_cell.angle_beta   90.00
_cell.angle_gamma   90.00
#
_symmetry.space_group_name_H-M   'P 1'
#
loop_
_entity.id
_entity.type
_entity.pdbx_description
1 polymer ?
#
loop_
_entity_poly.entity_id
_entity_poly.type
_entity_poly.pdbx_seq_one_letter_code
_entity_poly.pdbx_strand_id
1 'polypeptide(L)'
;MHYFKHSVALALFAALSLGSLSAQAYEQDKTYKITILHTNDHHGHFWRNDYGEYGLAAQKTLVDGIRKEVAAEGGSVLLLSGGDINTRRTGV
;
A
#
# COMPACT_ATOMS: atom_id res chain seq x y z
N MET A 1 12.71 -20.88 -43.82
CA MET A 1 11.64 -20.02 -43.27
C MET A 1 10.78 -20.68 -42.19
N HIS A 2 10.67 -22.02 -42.11
CA HIS A 2 9.91 -22.69 -41.05
C HIS A 2 10.60 -22.61 -39.67
N TYR A 3 11.90 -22.91 -39.57
CA TYR A 3 12.63 -22.94 -38.30
C TYR A 3 12.66 -21.60 -37.55
N PHE A 4 12.76 -20.48 -38.27
CA PHE A 4 12.75 -19.13 -37.67
C PHE A 4 11.42 -18.79 -36.99
N LYS A 5 10.29 -19.23 -37.55
CA LYS A 5 8.96 -19.05 -36.96
C LYS A 5 8.81 -19.87 -35.67
N HIS A 6 9.44 -21.04 -35.60
CA HIS A 6 9.39 -21.92 -34.43
C HIS A 6 10.26 -21.35 -33.29
N SER A 7 11.43 -20.78 -33.60
CA SER A 7 12.28 -20.11 -32.62
C SER A 7 11.62 -18.86 -32.02
N VAL A 8 10.94 -18.05 -32.84
CA VAL A 8 10.19 -16.89 -32.37
C VAL A 8 8.98 -17.30 -31.52
N ALA A 9 8.25 -18.35 -31.94
CA ALA A 9 7.14 -18.87 -31.16
C ALA A 9 7.59 -19.43 -29.79
N LEU A 10 8.73 -20.11 -29.74
CA LEU A 10 9.29 -20.66 -28.50
C LEU A 10 9.75 -19.55 -27.54
N ALA A 11 10.37 -18.49 -28.07
CA ALA A 11 10.76 -17.31 -27.29
C ALA A 11 9.54 -16.56 -26.71
N LEU A 12 8.47 -16.42 -27.49
CA LEU A 12 7.19 -15.86 -27.03
C LEU A 12 6.54 -16.73 -25.95
N PHE A 13 6.60 -18.06 -26.09
CA PHE A 13 6.03 -19.00 -25.11
C PHE A 13 6.79 -18.96 -23.78
N ALA A 14 8.12 -18.89 -23.83
CA ALA A 14 8.95 -18.73 -22.63
C ALA A 14 8.72 -17.37 -21.97
N ALA A 15 8.58 -16.28 -22.73
CA ALA A 15 8.26 -14.97 -22.18
C ALA A 15 6.87 -14.92 -21.52
N LEU A 16 5.88 -15.65 -22.06
CA LEU A 16 4.54 -15.75 -21.48
C LEU A 16 4.52 -16.58 -20.18
N SER A 17 5.34 -17.63 -20.06
CA SER A 17 5.39 -18.46 -18.85
C SER A 17 6.09 -17.78 -17.67
N LEU A 18 6.99 -16.83 -17.94
CA LEU A 18 7.58 -15.95 -16.91
C LEU A 18 6.60 -14.84 -16.45
N GLY A 19 5.52 -14.61 -17.19
CA GLY A 19 4.52 -13.57 -16.93
C GLY A 19 3.34 -14.02 -16.06
N SER A 20 3.29 -15.27 -15.60
CA SER A 20 2.36 -15.67 -14.55
C SER A 20 2.82 -15.10 -13.22
N LEU A 21 2.67 -13.78 -13.06
CA LEU A 21 2.49 -13.19 -11.73
C LEU A 21 1.42 -14.06 -11.07
N SER A 22 1.78 -14.71 -9.97
CA SER A 22 0.82 -15.32 -9.07
C SER A 22 -0.24 -14.26 -8.83
N ALA A 23 -1.44 -14.44 -9.40
CA ALA A 23 -2.58 -13.67 -8.96
C ALA A 23 -2.66 -13.96 -7.46
N GLN A 24 -2.60 -12.93 -6.60
CA GLN A 24 -2.96 -13.06 -5.20
C GLN A 24 -4.44 -13.43 -5.11
N ALA A 25 -4.73 -14.68 -5.45
CA ALA A 25 -6.01 -15.31 -5.27
C ALA A 25 -6.13 -15.70 -3.81
N TYR A 26 -7.38 -15.70 -3.34
CA TYR A 26 -7.69 -16.26 -2.04
C TYR A 26 -7.27 -17.74 -2.00
N GLU A 27 -6.42 -18.08 -1.03
CA GLU A 27 -6.10 -19.46 -0.66
C GLU A 27 -7.02 -19.90 0.48
N GLN A 28 -7.71 -21.03 0.29
CA GLN A 28 -8.54 -21.66 1.32
C GLN A 28 -7.69 -22.09 2.53
N ASP A 29 -8.25 -21.97 3.73
CA ASP A 29 -7.64 -22.36 5.01
C ASP A 29 -6.33 -21.61 5.38
N LYS A 30 -5.94 -20.61 4.59
CA LYS A 30 -4.86 -19.68 4.93
C LYS A 30 -5.37 -18.62 5.90
N THR A 31 -4.65 -18.44 7.00
CA THR A 31 -4.89 -17.33 7.92
C THR A 31 -4.16 -16.09 7.42
N TYR A 32 -4.90 -15.00 7.18
CA TYR A 32 -4.35 -13.71 6.76
C TYR A 32 -4.33 -12.74 7.93
N LYS A 33 -3.22 -12.03 8.11
CA LYS A 33 -3.11 -10.92 9.06
C LYS A 33 -3.34 -9.61 8.32
N ILE A 34 -4.39 -8.88 8.69
CA ILE A 34 -4.71 -7.57 8.12
C ILE A 34 -4.75 -6.55 9.26
N THR A 35 -3.91 -5.53 9.15
CA THR A 35 -3.89 -4.38 10.05
C THR A 35 -4.61 -3.21 9.40
N ILE A 36 -5.68 -2.72 10.03
CA ILE A 36 -6.41 -1.55 9.56
C ILE A 36 -6.00 -0.36 10.42
N LEU A 37 -5.32 0.61 9.79
CA LEU A 37 -5.06 1.92 10.38
C LEU A 37 -6.14 2.88 9.92
N HIS A 38 -6.58 3.77 10.80
CA HIS A 38 -7.56 4.77 10.44
C HIS A 38 -7.32 6.13 11.12
N THR A 39 -7.75 7.19 10.44
CA THR A 39 -7.90 8.54 11.00
C THR A 39 -9.22 9.14 10.56
N ASN A 40 -9.68 10.20 11.23
CA ASN A 40 -10.86 10.98 10.87
C ASN A 40 -10.62 12.44 11.26
N ASP A 41 -11.47 13.35 10.79
CA ASP A 41 -11.53 14.72 11.30
C ASP A 41 -10.17 15.45 11.23
N HIS A 42 -9.52 15.37 10.07
CA HIS A 42 -8.21 15.99 9.92
C HIS A 42 -8.28 17.51 9.97
N HIS A 43 -9.39 18.14 9.54
CA HIS A 43 -9.66 19.58 9.64
C HIS A 43 -8.45 20.48 9.26
N GLY A 44 -7.70 20.08 8.22
CA GLY A 44 -6.53 20.83 7.75
C GLY A 44 -5.29 20.81 8.66
N HIS A 45 -5.18 19.92 9.65
CA HIS A 45 -4.02 19.78 10.54
C HIS A 45 -2.81 19.10 9.86
N PHE A 46 -2.44 19.56 8.65
CA PHE A 46 -1.34 18.98 7.90
C PHE A 46 0.03 19.35 8.49
N TRP A 47 0.13 20.52 9.12
CA TRP A 47 1.32 20.99 9.83
C TRP A 47 1.23 20.65 11.31
N ARG A 48 2.40 20.54 11.95
CA ARG A 48 2.48 20.47 13.41
C ARG A 48 1.87 21.72 14.05
N ASN A 49 1.35 21.60 15.25
CA ASN A 49 0.98 22.79 16.04
C ASN A 49 2.23 23.46 16.65
N ASP A 50 2.03 24.55 17.39
CA ASP A 50 3.11 25.33 17.98
C ASP A 50 3.89 24.58 19.07
N TYR A 51 3.30 23.52 19.64
CA TYR A 51 3.95 22.60 20.59
C TYR A 51 4.68 21.45 19.89
N GLY A 52 4.64 21.39 18.56
CA GLY A 52 5.30 20.36 17.75
C GLY A 52 4.51 19.05 17.64
N GLU A 53 3.23 19.03 18.03
CA GLU A 53 2.36 17.86 18.00
C GLU A 53 1.74 17.66 16.62
N TYR A 54 1.38 16.40 16.31
CA TYR A 54 0.69 15.98 15.08
C TYR A 54 1.44 16.33 13.77
N GLY A 55 0.69 16.59 12.70
CA GLY A 55 1.21 16.85 11.36
C GLY A 55 1.42 15.59 10.53
N LEU A 56 1.22 15.70 9.22
CA LEU A 56 1.32 14.57 8.28
C LEU A 56 2.75 14.02 8.17
N ALA A 57 3.77 14.83 8.49
CA ALA A 57 5.15 14.38 8.52
C ALA A 57 5.38 13.33 9.63
N ALA A 58 4.93 13.60 10.85
CA ALA A 58 5.02 12.65 11.96
C ALA A 58 4.14 11.41 11.70
N GLN A 59 2.94 11.62 11.16
CA GLN A 59 2.04 10.54 10.75
C GLN A 59 2.70 9.63 9.71
N LYS A 60 3.37 10.19 8.70
CA LYS A 60 4.10 9.43 7.67
C LYS A 60 5.17 8.53 8.29
N THR A 61 6.00 9.06 9.19
CA THR A 61 7.02 8.27 9.88
C THR A 61 6.42 7.13 10.69
N LEU A 62 5.34 7.39 11.43
CA LEU A 62 4.64 6.37 12.21
C LEU A 62 4.04 5.28 11.32
N VAL A 63 3.29 5.68 10.28
CA VAL A 63 2.65 4.74 9.34
C VAL A 63 3.68 3.89 8.62
N ASP A 64 4.84 4.45 8.24
CA ASP A 64 5.92 3.69 7.62
C ASP A 64 6.54 2.66 8.56
N GLY A 65 6.72 3.02 9.83
CA GLY A 65 7.16 2.10 10.86
C GLY A 65 6.22 0.90 10.99
N ILE A 66 4.92 1.17 11.11
CA ILE A 66 3.88 0.13 11.21
C ILE A 66 3.85 -0.74 9.95
N ARG A 67 3.94 -0.14 8.75
CA ARG A 67 4.00 -0.91 7.50
C ARG A 67 5.20 -1.85 7.46
N LYS A 68 6.37 -1.39 7.93
CA LYS A 68 7.58 -2.20 7.99
C LYS A 68 7.43 -3.37 8.99
N GLU A 69 6.87 -3.11 10.16
CA GLU A 69 6.60 -4.13 11.19
C GLU A 69 5.62 -5.19 10.68
N VAL A 70 4.46 -4.77 10.16
CA VAL A 70 3.44 -5.68 9.65
C VAL A 70 3.96 -6.50 8.45
N ALA A 71 4.75 -5.89 7.56
CA ALA A 71 5.38 -6.61 6.46
C ALA A 71 6.40 -7.65 6.95
N ALA A 72 7.18 -7.35 7.99
CA ALA A 72 8.10 -8.30 8.60
C ALA A 72 7.36 -9.51 9.23
N GLU A 73 6.12 -9.34 9.66
CA GLU A 73 5.25 -10.42 10.14
C GLU A 73 4.46 -11.15 9.04
N GLY A 74 4.63 -10.78 7.78
CA GLY A 74 3.87 -11.35 6.65
C GLY A 74 2.40 -10.90 6.59
N GLY A 75 2.04 -9.81 7.28
CA GLY A 75 0.72 -9.21 7.24
C GLY A 75 0.56 -8.15 6.14
N SER A 76 -0.64 -7.60 6.05
CA SER A 76 -1.00 -6.51 5.13
C SER A 76 -1.55 -5.30 5.88
N VAL A 77 -1.28 -4.09 5.40
CA VAL A 77 -1.79 -2.85 6.00
C VAL A 77 -2.74 -2.13 5.06
N LEU A 78 -3.93 -1.81 5.55
CA LEU A 78 -4.87 -0.87 4.92
C LEU A 78 -4.95 0.40 5.78
N LEU A 79 -4.72 1.56 5.18
CA LEU A 79 -4.90 2.86 5.85
C LEU A 79 -6.13 3.55 5.28
N LEU A 80 -7.10 3.85 6.12
CA LEU A 80 -8.36 4.48 5.75
C LEU A 80 -8.49 5.86 6.41
N SER A 81 -9.20 6.76 5.75
CA SER A 81 -9.63 8.03 6.34
C SER A 81 -11.15 8.07 6.42
N GLY A 82 -11.69 8.42 7.57
CA GLY A 82 -13.11 8.60 7.83
C GLY A 82 -13.72 9.87 7.23
N GLY A 83 -12.91 10.73 6.61
CA GLY A 83 -13.36 11.99 6.02
C GLY A 83 -13.03 13.21 6.87
N ASP A 84 -13.73 14.31 6.62
CA ASP A 84 -13.52 15.63 7.25
C ASP A 84 -12.06 16.11 7.17
N ILE A 85 -11.47 15.90 6.00
CA ILE A 85 -10.17 16.49 5.63
C ILE A 85 -10.31 18.01 5.47
N ASN A 86 -11.42 18.42 4.86
CA ASN A 86 -11.72 19.81 4.57
C ASN A 86 -12.54 20.41 5.70
N THR A 87 -11.96 21.35 6.44
CA THR A 87 -12.59 22.52 7.07
C THR A 87 -11.47 23.31 7.74
N ARG A 88 -11.68 24.62 7.82
CA ARG A 88 -10.69 25.69 8.01
C ARG A 88 -9.69 25.44 9.16
N ARG A 89 -8.41 25.70 8.90
CA ARG A 89 -7.57 26.43 9.87
C ARG A 89 -8.09 27.87 9.92
N THR A 90 -9.02 28.18 10.82
CA THR A 90 -9.30 29.57 11.21
C THR A 90 -8.25 30.00 12.21
N GLY A 91 -7.38 30.94 11.84
CA GLY A 91 -6.40 31.53 12.74
C GLY A 91 -4.98 31.03 12.51
N VAL A 92 -4.30 31.70 11.57
CA VAL A 92 -2.95 32.22 11.80
C VAL A 92 -3.07 33.73 11.65
#